data_AF-H1LZ60-F1
#
_entry.id   AF-H1LZ60-F1
#
_cell.length_a   1.000
_cell.length_b   1.000
_cell.length_c   1.000
_cell.angle_alpha   90.00
_cell.angle_beta   90.00
_cell.angle_gamma   90.00
#
_symmetry.space_group_name_H-M   'P 1'
#
loop_
_entity.id
_entity.type
_entity.pdbx_description
1 polymer ?
#
loop_
_entity_poly.entity_id
_entity_poly.type
_entity_poly.pdbx_seq_one_letter_code
_entity_poly.pdbx_strand_id
1 'polypeptide(L)'
;MSVVVPGKGSKGKSYAEYQAEKTGTSWKGKLKTAVDALIPQVSSFEELLTRLQAAGYEIKPGKYVSCRAPGQERFTRLKTLGADYTEEAIRERIAGRRTKAAKAPREQRGVSLLIDIENSIKAAQSRGYEQWAKIHNLKQAAKTMNFLTENKIEQYADLVSRIEEMAAESGQAADALKNAEKRLADMAVLIKNVSTYQKTKPVYDAYRKARNREKYRAGQEQAIILHEAAARSLKATGIAKLPNLAALQSEYEALQAQKEALYADYGKLKKKVREYDIIKQNIDNILQADRQPEREKGMEH
;
A
#
# COMPACT_ATOMS: atom_id res chain seq x y z
N MET A 1 -16.65 13.30 -14.15
CA MET A 1 -15.64 14.18 -13.55
C MET A 1 -16.17 14.64 -12.20
N SER A 2 -15.93 13.86 -11.14
CA SER A 2 -16.45 14.17 -9.81
C SER A 2 -15.47 15.07 -9.07
N VAL A 3 -15.82 16.35 -8.94
CA VAL A 3 -15.06 17.33 -8.17
C VAL A 3 -15.32 17.05 -6.69
N VAL A 4 -14.32 16.51 -6.00
CA VAL A 4 -14.34 16.36 -4.54
C VAL A 4 -14.22 17.74 -3.92
N VAL A 5 -15.31 18.21 -3.30
CA VAL A 5 -15.31 19.43 -2.50
C VAL A 5 -14.50 19.17 -1.22
N PRO A 6 -13.40 19.91 -0.94
CA PRO A 6 -12.62 19.69 0.26
C PRO A 6 -13.42 20.12 1.49
N GLY A 7 -13.54 19.22 2.46
CA GLY A 7 -14.22 19.46 3.74
C GLY A 7 -13.64 20.67 4.47
N LYS A 8 -14.52 21.61 4.82
CA LYS A 8 -14.23 22.76 5.70
C LYS A 8 -13.80 22.25 7.08
N GLY A 9 -12.50 22.14 7.34
CA GLY A 9 -12.07 21.78 8.70
C GLY A 9 -10.61 21.41 8.94
N SER A 10 -9.62 22.00 8.27
CA SER A 10 -8.28 22.18 8.87
C SER A 10 -7.40 23.04 7.97
N LYS A 11 -7.27 24.33 8.30
CA LYS A 11 -6.08 25.07 7.85
C LYS A 11 -4.90 24.47 8.60
N GLY A 12 -3.87 24.04 7.88
CA GLY A 12 -2.63 23.54 8.48
C GLY A 12 -2.05 24.55 9.48
N LYS A 13 -1.36 24.04 10.52
CA LYS A 13 -0.72 24.88 11.55
C LYS A 13 0.28 25.83 10.89
N SER A 14 0.26 27.11 11.28
CA SER A 14 1.32 28.05 10.88
C SER A 14 2.66 27.61 11.47
N TYR A 15 3.77 27.86 10.77
CA TYR A 15 5.12 27.52 11.23
C TYR A 15 5.43 28.09 12.63
N ALA A 16 4.95 29.30 12.92
CA ALA A 16 5.10 29.93 14.23
C ALA A 16 4.32 29.18 15.33
N GLU A 17 3.12 28.67 15.02
CA GLU A 17 2.34 27.86 15.97
C GLU A 17 2.98 26.49 16.22
N TYR A 18 3.61 25.90 15.20
CA TYR A 18 4.34 24.64 15.31
C TYR A 18 5.60 24.77 16.18
N GLN A 19 6.40 25.83 15.98
CA GLN A 19 7.58 26.08 16.80
C GLN A 19 7.20 26.37 18.26
N ALA A 20 6.20 27.22 18.49
CA ALA A 20 5.74 27.54 19.84
C ALA A 20 5.16 26.32 20.59
N GLU A 21 4.54 25.36 19.87
CA GLU A 21 4.05 24.11 20.48
C GLU A 21 5.21 23.17 20.83
N LYS A 22 6.28 23.15 20.05
CA LYS A 22 7.50 22.35 20.31
C LYS A 22 8.34 22.92 21.46
N THR A 23 8.37 24.25 21.62
CA THR A 23 9.07 24.96 22.70
C THR A 23 8.20 25.19 23.95
N GLY A 24 6.96 24.70 23.98
CA GLY A 24 6.03 24.87 25.12
C GLY A 24 5.52 26.30 25.34
N THR A 25 5.82 27.23 24.44
CA THR A 25 5.43 28.65 24.50
C THR A 25 4.10 28.95 23.82
N SER A 26 3.46 27.95 23.19
CA SER A 26 2.15 28.12 22.55
C SER A 26 1.05 28.36 23.58
N TRP A 27 0.48 29.56 23.60
CA TRP A 27 -0.68 29.89 24.43
C TRP A 27 -1.86 28.94 24.21
N LYS A 28 -2.11 28.54 22.95
CA LYS A 28 -3.10 27.52 22.61
C LYS A 28 -2.75 26.15 23.19
N GLY A 29 -1.47 25.78 23.17
CA GLY A 29 -0.98 24.54 23.79
C GLY A 29 -1.17 24.54 25.30
N LYS A 30 -0.75 25.60 25.98
CA LYS A 30 -0.92 25.78 27.44
C LYS A 30 -2.39 25.70 27.87
N LEU A 31 -3.28 26.38 27.15
CA LEU A 31 -4.71 26.34 27.42
C LEU A 31 -5.31 24.93 27.20
N LYS A 32 -4.88 24.21 26.15
CA LYS A 32 -5.30 22.81 25.93
C LYS A 32 -4.87 21.89 27.05
N THR A 33 -3.63 22.02 27.53
CA THR A 33 -3.09 21.23 28.64
C THR A 33 -3.85 21.51 29.92
N ALA A 34 -4.13 22.79 30.23
CA ALA A 34 -4.90 23.17 31.41
C ALA A 34 -6.33 22.61 31.37
N VAL A 35 -7.02 22.73 30.23
CA VAL A 35 -8.35 22.14 30.03
C VAL A 35 -8.31 20.62 30.18
N ASP A 36 -7.37 19.94 29.52
CA ASP A 36 -7.26 18.48 29.58
C ASP A 36 -6.94 17.97 31.00
N ALA A 37 -6.16 18.71 31.79
CA ALA A 37 -5.84 18.37 33.17
C ALA A 37 -7.03 18.56 34.14
N LEU A 38 -7.91 19.52 33.86
CA LEU A 38 -9.05 19.85 34.73
C LEU A 38 -10.30 19.02 34.43
N ILE A 39 -10.50 18.57 33.19
CA ILE A 39 -11.68 17.78 32.79
C ILE A 39 -11.96 16.58 33.71
N PRO A 40 -10.98 15.77 34.15
CA PRO A 40 -11.24 14.63 35.05
C PRO A 40 -11.69 15.02 36.46
N GLN A 41 -11.54 16.30 36.83
CA GLN A 41 -11.71 16.77 38.20
C GLN A 41 -12.98 17.60 38.40
N VAL A 42 -13.73 17.88 37.33
CA VAL A 42 -14.88 18.78 37.33
C VAL A 42 -16.14 18.03 36.89
N SER A 43 -17.29 18.44 37.44
CA SER A 43 -18.60 17.84 37.15
C SER A 43 -19.43 18.65 36.15
N SER A 44 -19.05 19.89 35.88
CA SER A 44 -19.73 20.76 34.92
C SER A 44 -18.78 21.65 34.14
N PHE A 45 -19.26 22.18 33.00
CA PHE A 45 -18.49 23.13 32.21
C PHE A 45 -18.26 24.45 32.96
N GLU A 46 -19.20 24.87 33.79
CA GLU A 46 -19.05 26.08 34.62
C GLU A 46 -17.95 25.90 35.67
N GLU A 47 -17.89 24.72 36.30
CA GLU A 47 -16.83 24.38 37.25
C GLU A 47 -15.44 24.37 36.57
N LEU A 48 -15.35 23.89 35.33
CA LEU A 48 -14.13 23.99 34.52
C LEU A 48 -13.68 25.44 34.34
N LEU A 49 -14.60 26.36 34.04
CA LEU A 49 -14.29 27.77 33.86
C LEU A 49 -13.83 28.40 35.18
N THR A 50 -14.49 28.10 36.29
CA THR A 50 -14.07 28.58 37.62
C THR A 50 -12.65 28.10 37.98
N ARG A 51 -12.33 26.84 37.69
CA ARG A 51 -10.98 26.31 37.93
C ARG A 51 -9.92 26.89 37.00
N LEU A 52 -10.30 27.22 35.75
CA LEU A 52 -9.41 27.95 34.84
C LEU A 52 -9.14 29.38 35.33
N GLN A 53 -10.15 30.08 35.87
CA GLN A 53 -9.97 31.38 36.52
C GLN A 53 -9.05 31.30 37.74
N ALA A 54 -9.24 30.29 38.59
CA ALA A 54 -8.35 30.03 39.73
C ALA A 54 -6.91 29.74 39.29
N ALA A 55 -6.71 29.15 38.11
CA ALA A 55 -5.40 28.95 37.49
C ALA A 55 -4.85 30.20 36.77
N GLY A 56 -5.50 31.36 36.91
CA GLY A 56 -5.06 32.65 36.38
C GLY A 56 -5.53 32.97 34.95
N TYR A 57 -6.44 32.18 34.37
CA TYR A 57 -7.00 32.50 33.05
C TYR A 57 -8.15 33.48 33.16
N GLU A 58 -8.11 34.56 32.38
CA GLU A 58 -9.26 35.43 32.23
C GLU A 58 -10.25 34.83 31.24
N ILE A 59 -11.52 34.81 31.62
CA ILE A 59 -12.60 34.19 30.85
C ILE A 59 -13.59 35.25 30.42
N LYS A 60 -13.83 35.33 29.13
CA LYS A 60 -14.86 36.18 28.53
C LYS A 60 -15.99 35.31 27.98
N PRO A 61 -17.17 35.31 28.64
CA PRO A 61 -18.35 34.65 28.11
C PRO A 61 -18.88 35.38 26.87
N GLY A 62 -19.50 34.63 25.96
CA GLY A 62 -20.05 35.13 24.70
C GLY A 62 -20.48 33.95 23.84
N LYS A 63 -20.82 34.17 22.56
CA LYS A 63 -21.22 33.08 21.63
C LYS A 63 -20.21 31.92 21.58
N TYR A 64 -18.93 32.21 21.80
CA TYR A 64 -17.90 31.21 22.06
C TYR A 64 -17.04 31.68 23.23
N VAL A 65 -16.91 30.85 24.26
CA VAL A 65 -16.05 31.15 25.42
C VAL A 65 -14.63 31.41 24.95
N SER A 66 -14.07 32.52 25.42
CA SER A 66 -12.71 32.94 25.11
C SER A 66 -11.89 33.03 26.39
N CYS A 67 -10.68 32.45 26.38
CA CYS A 67 -9.77 32.42 27.51
C CYS A 67 -8.48 33.17 27.17
N ARG A 68 -7.89 33.84 28.14
CA ARG A 68 -6.62 34.54 28.04
C ARG A 68 -5.72 34.11 29.17
N ALA A 69 -4.54 33.59 28.84
CA ALA A 69 -3.56 33.20 29.84
C ALA A 69 -2.85 34.43 30.43
N PRO A 70 -2.26 34.33 31.63
CA PRO A 70 -1.42 35.40 32.19
C PRO A 70 -0.29 35.79 31.22
N GLY A 71 -0.20 37.07 30.87
CA GLY A 71 0.80 37.59 29.91
C GLY A 71 0.45 37.41 28.43
N GLN A 72 -0.73 36.88 28.09
CA GLN A 72 -1.22 36.83 26.71
C GLN A 72 -1.99 38.12 26.37
N GLU A 73 -1.60 38.81 25.29
CA GLU A 73 -2.28 40.06 24.89
C GLU A 73 -3.72 39.83 24.38
N ARG A 74 -3.94 38.80 23.56
CA ARG A 74 -5.23 38.53 22.90
C ARG A 74 -5.94 37.30 23.45
N PHE A 75 -7.27 37.38 23.54
CA PHE A 75 -8.12 36.25 23.89
C PHE A 75 -8.09 35.13 22.82
N THR A 76 -8.09 33.89 23.29
CA THR A 76 -8.19 32.68 22.46
C THR A 76 -9.55 32.03 22.64
N ARG A 77 -10.31 31.89 21.55
CA ARG A 77 -11.61 31.19 21.56
C ARG A 77 -11.42 29.69 21.69
N LEU A 78 -12.15 29.03 22.58
CA LEU A 78 -12.10 27.57 22.75
C LEU A 78 -12.34 26.81 21.42
N LYS A 79 -13.32 27.28 20.61
CA LYS A 79 -13.60 26.72 19.26
C LYS A 79 -12.37 26.68 18.33
N THR A 80 -11.40 27.58 18.49
CA THR A 80 -10.21 27.66 17.63
C THR A 80 -9.10 26.69 18.03
N LEU A 81 -9.24 26.04 19.19
CA LEU A 81 -8.29 25.04 19.68
C LEU A 81 -8.44 23.70 18.95
N GLY A 82 -9.62 23.40 18.41
CA GLY A 82 -9.91 22.20 17.64
C GLY A 82 -11.26 21.59 18.01
N ALA A 83 -11.64 20.53 17.29
CA ALA A 83 -12.96 19.89 17.43
C ALA A 83 -13.21 19.27 18.82
N ASP A 84 -12.16 18.96 19.59
CA ASP A 84 -12.25 18.37 20.93
C ASP A 84 -12.28 19.39 22.08
N TYR A 85 -12.27 20.68 21.73
CA TYR A 85 -12.24 21.80 22.67
C TYR A 85 -13.40 22.79 22.42
N THR A 86 -14.41 22.42 21.63
CA THR A 86 -15.66 23.18 21.62
C THR A 86 -16.38 22.99 22.95
N GLU A 87 -17.25 23.93 23.31
CA GLU A 87 -18.02 23.86 24.55
C GLU A 87 -18.84 22.56 24.64
N GLU A 88 -19.52 22.20 23.55
CA GLU A 88 -20.25 20.92 23.42
C GLU A 88 -19.33 19.72 23.63
N ALA A 89 -18.17 19.68 22.97
CA ALA A 89 -17.23 18.57 23.10
C ALA A 89 -16.65 18.46 24.52
N ILE A 90 -16.40 19.59 25.19
CA ILE A 90 -15.92 19.61 26.58
C ILE A 90 -17.02 19.13 27.53
N ARG A 91 -18.27 19.56 27.34
CA ARG A 91 -19.43 19.08 28.13
C ARG A 91 -19.61 17.57 27.96
N GLU A 92 -19.50 17.03 26.75
CA GLU A 92 -19.56 15.59 26.49
C GLU A 92 -18.40 14.84 27.16
N ARG A 93 -17.19 15.41 27.18
CA ARG A 93 -16.01 14.84 27.85
C ARG A 93 -16.16 14.81 29.37
N ILE A 94 -16.71 15.87 29.97
CA ILE A 94 -17.00 15.94 31.41
C ILE A 94 -18.08 14.91 31.78
N ALA A 95 -19.13 14.77 30.95
CA ALA A 95 -20.18 13.77 31.15
C ALA A 95 -19.73 12.32 30.84
N GLY A 96 -18.46 12.09 30.49
CA GLY A 96 -17.91 10.78 30.15
C GLY A 96 -18.42 10.18 28.84
N ARG A 97 -19.18 10.94 28.03
CA ARG A 97 -19.80 10.47 26.77
C ARG A 97 -18.86 10.55 25.57
N ARG A 98 -17.69 11.19 25.73
CA ARG A 98 -16.70 11.37 24.68
C ARG A 98 -15.29 11.33 25.25
N THR A 99 -14.38 10.65 24.56
CA THR A 99 -12.94 10.71 24.81
C THR A 99 -12.24 11.48 23.69
N LYS A 100 -11.06 12.04 23.97
CA LYS A 100 -10.24 12.70 22.96
C LYS A 100 -9.82 11.66 21.93
N ALA A 101 -10.12 11.89 20.64
CA ALA A 101 -9.68 10.99 19.59
C ALA A 101 -8.15 10.93 19.59
N ALA A 102 -7.60 9.78 19.98
CA ALA A 102 -6.17 9.53 19.78
C ALA A 102 -5.90 9.67 18.28
N LYS A 103 -4.87 10.44 17.91
CA LYS A 103 -4.39 10.40 16.53
C LYS A 103 -3.97 8.97 16.27
N ALA A 104 -4.70 8.27 15.39
CA ALA A 104 -4.34 6.93 14.97
C ALA A 104 -2.84 6.95 14.63
N PRO A 105 -2.04 5.99 15.15
CA PRO A 105 -0.67 5.83 14.72
C PRO A 105 -0.68 5.80 13.20
N ARG A 106 0.00 6.77 12.58
CA ARG A 106 0.15 6.74 11.13
C ARG A 106 0.96 5.49 10.84
N GLU A 107 0.42 4.59 10.01
CA GLU A 107 1.16 3.43 9.52
C GLU A 107 2.57 3.87 9.13
N GLN A 108 3.57 3.20 9.70
CA GLN A 108 4.94 3.38 9.29
C GLN A 108 5.08 2.77 7.89
N ARG A 109 4.79 3.57 6.87
CA ARG A 109 5.08 3.18 5.48
C ARG A 109 6.57 2.93 5.33
N GLY A 110 6.93 1.94 4.52
CA GLY A 110 8.31 1.55 4.20
C GLY A 110 9.14 2.70 3.61
N VAL A 111 10.40 2.41 3.26
CA VAL A 111 11.30 3.42 2.71
C VAL A 111 10.75 3.90 1.37
N SER A 112 10.72 5.21 1.19
CA SER A 112 10.29 5.86 -0.06
C SER A 112 11.48 6.55 -0.71
N LEU A 113 11.36 6.76 -2.03
CA LEU A 113 12.39 7.45 -2.80
C LEU A 113 12.61 8.87 -2.27
N LEU A 114 13.87 9.29 -2.18
CA LEU A 114 14.24 10.68 -1.92
C LEU A 114 13.73 11.59 -3.04
N ILE A 115 13.29 12.78 -2.66
CA ILE A 115 12.89 13.81 -3.62
C ILE A 115 14.16 14.46 -4.16
N ASP A 116 14.32 14.46 -5.47
CA ASP A 116 15.30 15.31 -6.14
C ASP A 116 14.85 16.78 -6.01
N ILE A 117 15.43 17.48 -5.03
CA ILE A 117 15.06 18.86 -4.71
C ILE A 117 15.56 19.81 -5.80
N GLU A 118 16.73 19.52 -6.39
CA GLU A 118 17.38 20.36 -7.41
C GLU A 118 16.51 20.44 -8.66
N ASN A 119 15.96 19.31 -9.11
CA ASN A 119 15.12 19.24 -10.31
C ASN A 119 13.61 19.36 -10.02
N SER A 120 13.21 19.66 -8.77
CA SER A 120 11.80 19.77 -8.41
C SER A 120 11.24 21.16 -8.67
N ILE A 121 10.39 21.28 -9.70
CA ILE A 121 9.62 22.50 -9.99
C ILE A 121 8.87 23.02 -8.75
N LYS A 122 8.31 22.11 -7.94
CA LYS A 122 7.59 22.47 -6.71
C LYS A 122 8.52 23.04 -5.64
N ALA A 123 9.75 22.53 -5.53
CA ALA A 123 10.74 23.07 -4.61
C ALA A 123 11.20 24.46 -5.07
N ALA A 124 11.47 24.63 -6.36
CA ALA A 124 11.84 25.92 -6.94
C ALA A 124 10.75 27.00 -6.74
N GLN A 125 9.47 26.64 -6.85
CA GLN A 125 8.35 27.57 -6.73
C GLN A 125 7.89 27.82 -5.28
N SER A 126 8.24 26.95 -4.33
CA SER A 126 7.73 27.04 -2.96
C SER A 126 8.79 26.68 -1.92
N ARG A 127 9.30 27.70 -1.23
CA ARG A 127 10.21 27.56 -0.09
C ARG A 127 9.65 26.66 1.03
N GLY A 128 8.32 26.68 1.22
CA GLY A 128 7.65 25.79 2.18
C GLY A 128 7.72 24.32 1.77
N TYR A 129 7.55 24.03 0.47
CA TYR A 129 7.70 22.69 -0.06
C TYR A 129 9.15 22.22 -0.03
N GLU A 130 10.10 23.08 -0.40
CA GLU A 130 11.53 22.80 -0.33
C GLU A 130 11.96 22.40 1.10
N GLN A 131 11.57 23.19 2.10
CA GLN A 131 11.88 22.87 3.50
C GLN A 131 11.23 21.55 3.95
N TRP A 132 10.00 21.28 3.50
CA TRP A 132 9.35 20.02 3.76
C TRP A 132 10.07 18.85 3.09
N ALA A 133 10.51 19.01 1.84
CA ALA A 133 11.24 17.99 1.09
C ALA A 133 12.59 17.67 1.74
N LYS A 134 13.33 18.68 2.23
CA LYS A 134 14.57 18.48 3.01
C LYS A 134 14.33 17.61 4.25
N ILE A 135 13.31 17.95 5.05
CA ILE A 135 12.95 17.16 6.25
C ILE A 135 12.45 15.76 5.87
N HIS A 136 11.71 15.63 4.77
CA HIS A 136 11.25 14.35 4.26
C HIS A 136 12.42 13.45 3.87
N ASN A 137 13.35 13.98 3.07
CA ASN A 137 14.53 13.27 2.61
C ASN A 137 15.41 12.83 3.78
N LEU A 138 15.67 13.70 4.78
CA LEU A 138 16.41 13.31 5.98
C LEU A 138 15.76 12.12 6.71
N LYS A 139 14.42 12.09 6.80
CA LYS A 139 13.71 10.96 7.41
C LYS A 139 13.83 9.68 6.57
N GLN A 140 13.75 9.78 5.25
CA GLN A 140 13.90 8.62 4.37
C GLN A 140 15.34 8.12 4.32
N ALA A 141 16.35 9.00 4.39
CA ALA A 141 17.75 8.64 4.50
C ALA A 141 18.02 7.87 5.79
N ALA A 142 17.51 8.36 6.93
CA ALA A 142 17.59 7.63 8.20
C ALA A 142 16.93 6.25 8.13
N LYS A 143 15.75 6.14 7.50
CA LYS A 143 15.09 4.85 7.27
C LYS A 143 15.88 3.94 6.33
N THR A 144 16.49 4.50 5.28
CA THR A 144 17.35 3.78 4.34
C THR A 144 18.54 3.18 5.08
N MET A 145 19.18 3.97 5.96
CA MET A 145 20.28 3.47 6.79
C MET A 145 19.83 2.40 7.78
N ASN A 146 18.69 2.58 8.45
CA ASN A 146 18.14 1.55 9.34
C ASN A 146 17.87 0.25 8.58
N PHE A 147 17.32 0.33 7.36
CA PHE A 147 17.09 -0.84 6.52
C PHE A 147 18.38 -1.59 6.22
N LEU A 148 19.45 -0.88 5.84
CA LEU A 148 20.77 -1.49 5.60
C LEU A 148 21.29 -2.20 6.85
N THR A 149 21.23 -1.55 8.02
CA THR A 149 21.64 -2.12 9.30
C THR A 149 20.83 -3.36 9.68
N GLU A 150 19.50 -3.29 9.59
CA GLU A 150 18.59 -4.39 9.91
C GLU A 150 18.80 -5.59 8.99
N ASN A 151 19.12 -5.33 7.72
CA ASN A 151 19.42 -6.37 6.73
C ASN A 151 20.89 -6.79 6.73
N LYS A 152 21.76 -6.22 7.58
CA LYS A 152 23.21 -6.52 7.61
C LYS A 152 23.88 -6.30 6.26
N ILE A 153 23.57 -5.17 5.63
CA ILE A 153 24.17 -4.72 4.37
C ILE A 153 25.19 -3.66 4.75
N GLU A 154 26.46 -4.03 4.74
CA GLU A 154 27.55 -3.15 5.19
C GLU A 154 28.23 -2.45 4.02
N GLN A 155 28.29 -3.12 2.86
CA GLN A 155 28.91 -2.58 1.65
C GLN A 155 27.89 -2.34 0.54
N TYR A 156 28.17 -1.35 -0.30
CA TYR A 156 27.36 -1.09 -1.51
C TYR A 156 27.35 -2.31 -2.44
N ALA A 157 28.48 -3.03 -2.53
CA ALA A 157 28.56 -4.27 -3.30
C ALA A 157 27.56 -5.33 -2.79
N ASP A 158 27.44 -5.50 -1.47
CA ASP A 158 26.47 -6.44 -0.87
C ASP A 158 25.03 -6.08 -1.25
N LEU A 159 24.70 -4.78 -1.30
CA LEU A 159 23.39 -4.30 -1.72
C LEU A 159 23.09 -4.70 -3.17
N VAL A 160 24.06 -4.49 -4.06
CA VAL A 160 23.93 -4.82 -5.49
C VAL A 160 23.80 -6.34 -5.67
N SER A 161 24.66 -7.14 -5.04
CA SER A 161 24.60 -8.60 -5.14
C SER A 161 23.26 -9.15 -4.67
N ARG A 162 22.70 -8.64 -3.57
CA ARG A 162 21.36 -9.06 -3.11
C ARG A 162 20.25 -8.69 -4.09
N ILE A 163 20.34 -7.53 -4.75
CA ILE A 163 19.39 -7.13 -5.79
C ILE A 163 19.46 -8.11 -6.96
N GLU A 164 20.67 -8.45 -7.41
CA GLU A 164 20.90 -9.38 -8.52
C GLU A 164 20.38 -10.79 -8.18
N GLU A 165 20.67 -11.30 -6.98
CA GLU A 165 20.15 -12.59 -6.50
C GLU A 165 18.62 -12.62 -6.49
N MET A 166 17.98 -11.61 -5.88
CA MET A 166 16.51 -11.53 -5.85
C MET A 166 15.89 -11.32 -7.23
N ALA A 167 16.56 -10.60 -8.12
CA ALA A 167 16.11 -10.43 -9.50
C ALA A 167 16.20 -11.75 -10.26
N ALA A 168 17.27 -12.54 -10.07
CA ALA A 168 17.42 -13.86 -10.64
C ALA A 168 16.34 -14.83 -10.12
N GLU A 169 16.11 -14.88 -8.80
CA GLU A 169 15.03 -15.67 -8.21
C GLU A 169 13.65 -15.25 -8.74
N SER A 170 13.40 -13.93 -8.84
CA SER A 170 12.15 -13.43 -9.40
C SER A 170 11.98 -13.78 -10.88
N GLY A 171 13.07 -13.82 -11.65
CA GLY A 171 13.08 -14.26 -13.04
C GLY A 171 12.75 -15.74 -13.17
N GLN A 172 13.40 -16.59 -12.37
CA GLN A 172 13.11 -18.03 -12.33
C GLN A 172 11.66 -18.32 -11.96
N ALA A 173 11.11 -17.60 -10.96
CA ALA A 173 9.71 -17.73 -10.58
C ALA A 173 8.75 -17.32 -11.72
N ALA A 174 9.10 -16.28 -12.47
CA ALA A 174 8.31 -15.85 -13.63
C ALA A 174 8.33 -16.89 -14.76
N ASP A 175 9.49 -17.50 -15.04
CA ASP A 175 9.61 -18.57 -16.04
C ASP A 175 8.86 -19.83 -15.61
N ALA A 176 8.94 -20.22 -14.34
CA ALA A 176 8.17 -21.33 -13.78
C ALA A 176 6.66 -21.10 -13.92
N LEU A 177 6.18 -19.88 -13.62
CA LEU A 177 4.79 -19.50 -13.78
C LEU A 177 4.34 -19.60 -15.25
N LYS A 178 5.13 -19.07 -16.18
CA LYS A 178 4.85 -19.14 -17.63
C LYS A 178 4.77 -20.59 -18.12
N ASN A 179 5.67 -21.45 -17.66
CA ASN A 179 5.68 -22.87 -18.00
C ASN A 179 4.46 -23.59 -17.43
N ALA A 180 4.07 -23.31 -16.17
CA ALA A 180 2.87 -23.87 -15.57
C ALA A 180 1.60 -23.44 -16.32
N GLU A 181 1.49 -22.17 -16.71
CA GLU A 181 0.38 -21.64 -17.50
C GLU A 181 0.27 -22.32 -18.87
N LYS A 182 1.40 -22.49 -19.57
CA LYS A 182 1.42 -23.21 -20.83
C LYS A 182 0.95 -24.66 -20.66
N ARG A 183 1.47 -25.36 -19.65
CA ARG A 183 1.09 -26.76 -19.38
C ARG A 183 -0.38 -26.89 -19.00
N LEU A 184 -0.94 -25.96 -18.22
CA LEU A 184 -2.38 -25.92 -17.92
C LEU A 184 -3.21 -25.75 -19.20
N ALA A 185 -2.81 -24.86 -20.12
CA ALA A 185 -3.51 -24.68 -21.39
C ALA A 185 -3.47 -25.96 -22.25
N ASP A 186 -2.31 -26.59 -22.36
CA ASP A 186 -2.13 -27.85 -23.10
C ASP A 186 -2.97 -28.99 -22.48
N MET A 187 -2.97 -29.10 -21.15
CA MET A 187 -3.76 -30.08 -20.41
C MET A 187 -5.27 -29.84 -20.56
N ALA A 188 -5.73 -28.59 -20.58
CA ALA A 188 -7.15 -28.27 -20.79
C ALA A 188 -7.63 -28.75 -22.17
N VAL A 189 -6.82 -28.55 -23.22
CA VAL A 189 -7.11 -29.07 -24.57
C VAL A 189 -7.12 -30.61 -24.56
N LEU A 190 -6.15 -31.24 -23.91
CA LEU A 190 -6.08 -32.69 -23.80
C LEU A 190 -7.29 -33.27 -23.07
N ILE A 191 -7.66 -32.74 -21.90
CA ILE A 191 -8.83 -33.13 -21.11
C ILE A 191 -10.10 -33.02 -21.94
N LYS A 192 -10.27 -31.91 -22.68
CA LYS A 192 -11.40 -31.71 -23.58
C LYS A 192 -11.47 -32.80 -24.64
N ASN A 193 -10.37 -33.05 -25.35
CA ASN A 193 -10.33 -34.06 -26.42
C ASN A 193 -10.54 -35.48 -25.88
N VAL A 194 -9.94 -35.84 -24.74
CA VAL A 194 -10.16 -37.14 -24.09
C VAL A 194 -11.62 -37.29 -23.67
N SER A 195 -12.22 -36.27 -23.05
CA SER A 195 -13.63 -36.29 -22.64
C SER A 195 -14.56 -36.43 -23.85
N THR A 196 -14.33 -35.66 -24.91
CA THR A 196 -15.12 -35.74 -26.15
C THR A 196 -14.99 -37.11 -26.80
N TYR A 197 -13.78 -37.65 -26.88
CA TYR A 197 -13.54 -38.99 -27.45
C TYR A 197 -14.27 -40.07 -26.65
N GLN A 198 -14.17 -40.06 -25.31
CA GLN A 198 -14.84 -41.02 -24.43
C GLN A 198 -16.37 -40.96 -24.57
N LYS A 199 -16.96 -39.74 -24.59
CA LYS A 199 -18.42 -39.55 -24.71
C LYS A 199 -18.98 -39.96 -26.06
N THR A 200 -18.23 -39.74 -27.13
CA THR A 200 -18.68 -40.00 -28.51
C THR A 200 -18.36 -41.41 -29.00
N LYS A 201 -17.47 -42.14 -28.30
CA LYS A 201 -17.04 -43.50 -28.67
C LYS A 201 -18.19 -44.49 -28.84
N PRO A 202 -19.21 -44.57 -27.95
CA PRO A 202 -20.32 -45.50 -28.15
C PRO A 202 -21.11 -45.25 -29.44
N VAL A 203 -21.34 -43.96 -29.78
CA VAL A 203 -22.03 -43.55 -31.02
C VAL A 203 -21.18 -43.89 -32.24
N TYR A 204 -19.87 -43.67 -32.18
CA TYR A 204 -18.96 -43.99 -33.26
C TYR A 204 -18.81 -45.50 -33.49
N ASP A 205 -18.74 -46.30 -32.42
CA ASP A 205 -18.69 -47.75 -32.49
C ASP A 205 -19.97 -48.33 -33.11
N ALA A 206 -21.14 -47.76 -32.78
CA ALA A 206 -22.42 -48.10 -33.41
C ALA A 206 -22.46 -47.68 -34.89
N TYR A 207 -21.96 -46.50 -35.24
CA TYR A 207 -21.80 -46.05 -36.63
C TYR A 207 -20.95 -47.03 -37.45
N ARG A 208 -19.80 -47.49 -36.92
CA ARG A 208 -18.94 -48.46 -37.62
C ARG A 208 -19.63 -49.80 -37.89
N LYS A 209 -20.55 -50.21 -37.01
CA LYS A 209 -21.31 -51.48 -37.11
C LYS A 209 -22.63 -51.34 -37.86
N ALA A 210 -23.09 -50.12 -38.15
CA ALA A 210 -24.39 -49.88 -38.78
C ALA A 210 -24.47 -50.43 -40.21
N ARG A 211 -25.59 -51.08 -40.54
CA ARG A 211 -25.86 -51.64 -41.87
C ARG A 211 -26.01 -50.56 -42.96
N ASN A 212 -26.57 -49.40 -42.61
CA ASN A 212 -26.64 -48.22 -43.47
C ASN A 212 -25.92 -47.04 -42.78
N ARG A 213 -24.65 -46.86 -43.12
CA ARG A 213 -23.76 -45.88 -42.50
C ARG A 213 -24.16 -44.44 -42.81
N GLU A 214 -24.58 -44.13 -44.03
CA GLU A 214 -24.96 -42.76 -44.41
C GLU A 214 -26.18 -42.27 -43.63
N LYS A 215 -27.24 -43.10 -43.55
CA LYS A 215 -28.43 -42.75 -42.78
C LYS A 215 -28.12 -42.59 -41.29
N TYR A 216 -27.27 -43.46 -40.73
CA TYR A 216 -26.83 -43.34 -39.34
C TYR A 216 -26.01 -42.06 -39.11
N ARG A 217 -25.11 -41.71 -40.06
CA ARG A 217 -24.32 -40.49 -40.00
C ARG A 217 -25.20 -39.25 -40.00
N ALA A 218 -26.19 -39.18 -40.90
CA ALA A 218 -27.11 -38.05 -40.96
C ALA A 218 -27.87 -37.83 -39.63
N GLY A 219 -28.19 -38.90 -38.88
CA GLY A 219 -28.87 -38.80 -37.58
C GLY A 219 -27.97 -38.49 -36.38
N GLN A 220 -26.65 -38.69 -36.50
CA GLN A 220 -25.67 -38.52 -35.41
C GLN A 220 -24.44 -37.71 -35.86
N GLU A 221 -24.63 -36.81 -36.82
CA GLU A 221 -23.55 -36.16 -37.57
C GLU A 221 -22.59 -35.41 -36.64
N GLN A 222 -23.15 -34.61 -35.72
CA GLN A 222 -22.36 -33.85 -34.76
C GLN A 222 -21.47 -34.74 -33.88
N ALA A 223 -22.01 -35.84 -33.34
CA ALA A 223 -21.26 -36.75 -32.47
C ALA A 223 -20.12 -37.45 -33.22
N ILE A 224 -20.35 -37.82 -34.49
CA ILE A 224 -19.36 -38.45 -35.34
C ILE A 224 -18.24 -37.45 -35.70
N ILE A 225 -18.58 -36.23 -36.10
CA ILE A 225 -17.60 -35.17 -36.41
C ILE A 225 -16.74 -34.86 -35.18
N LEU A 226 -17.37 -34.71 -34.00
CA LEU A 226 -16.66 -34.46 -32.75
C LEU A 226 -15.72 -35.62 -32.37
N HIS A 227 -16.15 -36.86 -32.60
CA HIS A 227 -15.31 -38.04 -32.37
C HIS A 227 -14.06 -38.03 -33.26
N GLU A 228 -14.24 -37.81 -34.57
CA GLU A 228 -13.15 -37.81 -35.55
C GLU A 228 -12.16 -36.67 -35.28
N ALA A 229 -12.66 -35.47 -34.95
CA ALA A 229 -11.83 -34.33 -34.58
C ALA A 229 -11.01 -34.60 -33.30
N ALA A 230 -11.65 -35.15 -32.26
CA ALA A 230 -10.97 -35.50 -31.02
C ALA A 230 -9.92 -36.61 -31.25
N ALA A 231 -10.27 -37.66 -32.01
CA ALA A 231 -9.36 -38.75 -32.35
C ALA A 231 -8.14 -38.26 -33.15
N ARG A 232 -8.35 -37.38 -34.14
CA ARG A 232 -7.26 -36.77 -34.91
C ARG A 232 -6.33 -35.95 -34.02
N SER A 233 -6.89 -35.16 -33.11
CA SER A 233 -6.12 -34.34 -32.17
C SER A 233 -5.30 -35.19 -31.20
N LEU A 234 -5.88 -36.26 -30.64
CA LEU A 234 -5.18 -37.21 -29.76
C LEU A 234 -4.12 -38.03 -30.50
N LYS A 235 -4.29 -38.30 -31.79
CA LYS A 235 -3.26 -38.95 -32.60
C LYS A 235 -2.07 -38.02 -32.86
N ALA A 236 -2.34 -36.73 -33.08
CA ALA A 236 -1.32 -35.73 -33.32
C ALA A 236 -0.41 -35.49 -32.10
N THR A 237 -0.89 -35.74 -30.88
CA THR A 237 -0.08 -35.66 -29.65
C THR A 237 0.85 -36.86 -29.45
N GLY A 238 0.78 -37.90 -30.30
CA GLY A 238 1.67 -39.07 -30.23
C GLY A 238 1.39 -40.02 -29.07
N ILE A 239 0.24 -39.89 -28.41
CA ILE A 239 -0.12 -40.71 -27.24
C ILE A 239 -0.52 -42.13 -27.68
N ALA A 240 0.21 -43.14 -27.20
CA ALA A 240 -0.05 -44.55 -27.53
C ALA A 240 -1.28 -45.14 -26.80
N LYS A 241 -1.58 -44.66 -25.58
CA LYS A 241 -2.70 -45.13 -24.76
C LYS A 241 -3.52 -43.96 -24.24
N LEU A 242 -4.85 -44.04 -24.40
CA LEU A 242 -5.75 -42.99 -23.93
C LEU A 242 -5.52 -42.71 -22.43
N PRO A 243 -5.23 -41.46 -22.03
CA PRO A 243 -5.04 -41.11 -20.64
C PRO A 243 -6.31 -41.30 -19.82
N ASN A 244 -6.17 -41.55 -18.52
CA ASN A 244 -7.29 -41.57 -17.60
C ASN A 244 -7.77 -40.12 -17.34
N LEU A 245 -9.05 -39.85 -17.61
CA LEU A 245 -9.64 -38.53 -17.46
C LEU A 245 -9.58 -38.02 -16.01
N ALA A 246 -9.85 -38.89 -15.03
CA ALA A 246 -9.81 -38.51 -13.62
C ALA A 246 -8.39 -38.17 -13.16
N ALA A 247 -7.39 -38.92 -13.65
CA ALA A 247 -5.98 -38.64 -13.37
C ALA A 247 -5.56 -37.29 -13.99
N LEU A 248 -5.93 -37.02 -15.25
CA LEU A 248 -5.66 -35.74 -15.91
C LEU A 248 -6.30 -34.55 -15.18
N GLN A 249 -7.53 -34.72 -14.68
CA GLN A 249 -8.22 -33.70 -13.89
C GLN A 249 -7.50 -33.43 -12.57
N SER A 250 -7.09 -34.48 -11.86
CA SER A 250 -6.32 -34.35 -10.62
C SER A 250 -4.96 -33.68 -10.83
N GLU A 251 -4.23 -34.04 -11.89
CA GLU A 251 -2.98 -33.37 -12.26
C GLU A 251 -3.18 -31.89 -12.62
N TYR A 252 -4.29 -31.57 -13.29
CA TYR A 252 -4.64 -30.19 -13.66
C TYR A 252 -4.90 -29.35 -12.40
N GLU A 253 -5.69 -29.86 -11.46
CA GLU A 253 -5.97 -29.20 -10.18
C GLU A 253 -4.69 -29.01 -9.34
N ALA A 254 -3.83 -30.03 -9.29
CA ALA A 254 -2.55 -29.94 -8.60
C ALA A 254 -1.65 -28.87 -9.21
N LEU A 255 -1.56 -28.82 -10.55
CA LEU A 255 -0.77 -27.81 -11.26
C LEU A 255 -1.37 -26.40 -11.11
N GLN A 256 -2.69 -26.28 -11.06
CA GLN A 256 -3.38 -25.02 -10.81
C GLN A 256 -3.07 -24.49 -9.41
N ALA A 257 -3.09 -25.35 -8.39
CA ALA A 257 -2.68 -24.98 -7.03
C ALA A 257 -1.21 -24.56 -6.96
N GLN A 258 -0.32 -25.29 -7.67
CA GLN A 258 1.09 -24.92 -7.79
C GLN A 258 1.27 -23.54 -8.46
N LYS A 259 0.52 -23.25 -9.52
CA LYS A 259 0.53 -21.94 -10.19
C LYS A 259 0.16 -20.82 -9.22
N GLU A 260 -0.88 -21.00 -8.42
CA GLU A 260 -1.32 -19.99 -7.44
C GLU A 260 -0.26 -19.73 -6.37
N ALA A 261 0.40 -20.77 -5.88
CA ALA A 261 1.54 -20.63 -4.96
C ALA A 261 2.70 -19.85 -5.60
N LEU A 262 3.10 -20.24 -6.82
CA LEU A 262 4.16 -19.56 -7.59
C LEU A 262 3.82 -18.08 -7.83
N TYR A 263 2.56 -17.77 -8.13
CA TYR A 263 2.12 -16.39 -8.35
C TYR A 263 2.22 -15.55 -7.07
N ALA A 264 1.84 -16.12 -5.93
CA ALA A 264 1.96 -15.45 -4.64
C ALA A 264 3.44 -15.18 -4.29
N ASP A 265 4.33 -16.14 -4.53
CA ASP A 265 5.75 -16.00 -4.25
C ASP A 265 6.45 -15.03 -5.20
N TYR A 266 6.16 -15.09 -6.50
CA TYR A 266 6.60 -14.10 -7.48
C TYR A 266 6.17 -12.68 -7.08
N GLY A 267 4.93 -12.52 -6.61
CA GLY A 267 4.42 -11.24 -6.11
C GLY A 267 5.19 -10.71 -4.89
N LYS A 268 5.63 -11.60 -3.98
CA LYS A 268 6.47 -11.22 -2.82
C LYS A 268 7.88 -10.84 -3.27
N LEU A 269 8.51 -11.63 -4.14
CA LEU A 269 9.85 -11.37 -4.66
C LEU A 269 9.89 -10.03 -5.40
N LYS A 270 8.92 -9.77 -6.27
CA LYS A 270 8.83 -8.49 -7.00
C LYS A 270 8.71 -7.28 -6.07
N LYS A 271 7.99 -7.40 -4.95
CA LYS A 271 7.90 -6.33 -3.94
C LYS A 271 9.26 -6.11 -3.25
N LYS A 272 9.97 -7.19 -2.90
CA LYS A 272 11.30 -7.11 -2.29
C LYS A 272 12.33 -6.48 -3.23
N VAL A 273 12.39 -6.93 -4.49
CA VAL A 273 13.27 -6.34 -5.51
C VAL A 273 13.04 -4.83 -5.59
N ARG A 274 11.78 -4.41 -5.69
CA ARG A 274 11.42 -2.99 -5.74
C ARG A 274 11.82 -2.21 -4.48
N GLU A 275 11.69 -2.82 -3.30
CA GLU A 275 12.10 -2.18 -2.04
C GLU A 275 13.61 -1.94 -2.05
N TYR A 276 14.40 -2.96 -2.41
CA TYR A 276 15.85 -2.83 -2.50
C TYR A 276 16.31 -1.86 -3.60
N ASP A 277 15.60 -1.79 -4.74
CA ASP A 277 15.86 -0.77 -5.77
C ASP A 277 15.68 0.65 -5.22
N ILE A 278 14.66 0.89 -4.40
CA ILE A 278 14.44 2.19 -3.74
C ILE A 278 15.59 2.49 -2.78
N ILE A 279 16.04 1.50 -2.00
CA ILE A 279 17.20 1.65 -1.11
C ILE A 279 18.44 2.02 -1.92
N LYS A 280 18.71 1.31 -3.01
CA LYS A 280 19.84 1.58 -3.90
C LYS A 280 19.78 3.00 -4.46
N GLN A 281 18.64 3.42 -5.01
CA GLN A 281 18.47 4.77 -5.56
C GLN A 281 18.64 5.86 -4.48
N ASN A 282 18.15 5.62 -3.26
CA ASN A 282 18.37 6.54 -2.16
C ASN A 282 19.85 6.67 -1.80
N ILE A 283 20.58 5.55 -1.74
CA ILE A 283 22.02 5.56 -1.49
C ILE A 283 22.78 6.25 -2.63
N ASP A 284 22.45 5.96 -3.89
CA ASP A 284 23.04 6.61 -5.06
C ASP A 284 22.87 8.14 -4.97
N ASN A 285 21.68 8.61 -4.61
CA ASN A 285 21.39 10.04 -4.45
C ASN A 285 22.15 10.67 -3.26
N ILE A 286 22.26 9.96 -2.13
CA ILE A 286 23.02 10.44 -0.96
C ILE A 286 24.50 10.57 -1.31
N LEU A 287 25.09 9.56 -1.94
CA LEU A 287 26.49 9.56 -2.34
C LEU A 287 26.80 10.59 -3.44
N GLN A 288 25.83 10.90 -4.31
CA GLN A 288 25.97 11.98 -5.29
C GLN A 288 25.95 13.37 -4.62
N ALA A 289 25.06 13.57 -3.66
CA ALA A 289 24.99 14.83 -2.89
C ALA A 289 26.29 15.11 -2.13
N ASP A 290 26.99 14.08 -1.63
CA ASP A 290 28.28 14.24 -0.96
C ASP A 290 29.43 14.63 -1.91
N ARG A 291 29.31 14.35 -3.22
CA ARG A 291 30.34 14.69 -4.24
C ARG A 291 30.22 16.12 -4.79
N GLN A 292 29.06 16.75 -4.68
CA GLN A 292 28.83 18.13 -5.12
C GLN A 292 29.52 19.22 -4.25
N PRO A 293 29.58 19.15 -2.90
CA PRO A 293 30.22 20.18 -2.09
C PRO A 293 31.74 20.33 -2.30
N GLU A 294 32.41 19.35 -2.92
CA GLU A 294 33.82 19.46 -3.32
C GLU A 294 34.02 20.26 -4.62
N ARG A 295 33.03 20.28 -5.53
CA ARG A 295 33.14 21.02 -6.80
C ARG A 295 32.95 22.52 -6.63
N GLU A 296 32.12 22.95 -5.69
CA GLU A 296 31.92 24.38 -5.41
C GLU A 296 33.13 25.03 -4.74
N LYS A 297 33.94 24.27 -3.98
CA LYS A 297 35.20 24.76 -3.40
C LYS A 297 36.35 24.85 -4.39
N GLY A 298 36.22 24.27 -5.60
CA GLY A 298 37.22 24.32 -6.66
C GLY A 298 36.99 25.40 -7.73
N MET A 299 35.91 26.17 -7.62
CA MET A 299 35.57 27.26 -8.56
C MET A 299 35.72 28.66 -7.96
N GLU A 300 36.39 28.78 -6.81
CA GLU A 300 36.90 30.06 -6.30
C GLU A 300 38.42 30.11 -6.50
N HIS A 301 38.87 30.35 -7.73
CA HIS A 301 40.21 30.85 -8.05
C HIS A 301 40.20 31.65 -9.34
#